data_AF-A0AA43UDC4-F1
#
_entry.id   AF-A0AA43UDC4-F1
#
_cell.length_a   1.000
_cell.length_b   1.000
_cell.length_c   1.000
_cell.angle_alpha   90.00
_cell.angle_beta   90.00
_cell.angle_gamma   90.00
#
_symmetry.space_group_name_H-M   'P 1'
#
loop_
_entity.id
_entity.type
_entity.pdbx_description
1 polymer ?
#
loop_
_entity_poly.entity_id
_entity_poly.type
_entity_poly.pdbx_seq_one_letter_code
_entity_poly.pdbx_strand_id
1 'polypeptide(L)'
;MSWDLNDYPDSMKNMHFLVRKKAIDIANALEEEGYEDDRAIPIAQSQAQEWYDNASVTEKKEFEKEPEPSKQDDHPSTANPELLDNDVKVFYEDEVWKVQTVDADRAAQAFDYKDDAVKRGEEIASNKESQLIIYKQDGEIQSVRYLEK
;
A
#
# COMPACT_ATOMS: atom_id res chain seq x y z
N MET A 1 -1.97 -14.68 0.01
CA MET A 1 -2.34 -15.43 -1.19
C MET A 1 -3.15 -14.52 -2.10
N SER A 2 -2.68 -14.11 -3.29
CA SER A 2 -3.49 -13.25 -4.15
C SER A 2 -4.87 -13.84 -4.54
N TRP A 3 -5.87 -12.97 -4.66
CA TRP A 3 -7.28 -13.29 -4.92
C TRP A 3 -7.72 -12.77 -6.31
N ASP A 4 -8.81 -13.31 -6.89
CA ASP A 4 -9.49 -12.76 -8.09
C ASP A 4 -11.01 -12.89 -7.97
N LEU A 5 -11.77 -12.36 -8.93
CA LEU A 5 -13.24 -12.34 -8.90
C LEU A 5 -13.95 -13.70 -9.09
N ASN A 6 -13.23 -14.79 -9.37
CA ASN A 6 -13.74 -16.16 -9.45
C ASN A 6 -13.28 -17.03 -8.27
N ASP A 7 -12.14 -16.71 -7.66
CA ASP A 7 -11.56 -17.43 -6.52
C ASP A 7 -10.95 -16.44 -5.49
N TYR A 8 -11.73 -16.16 -4.46
CA TYR A 8 -11.52 -15.15 -3.42
C TYR A 8 -11.93 -15.73 -2.05
N PRO A 9 -11.59 -15.10 -0.91
CA PRO A 9 -11.92 -15.61 0.42
C PRO A 9 -13.42 -15.77 0.62
N ASP A 10 -13.84 -16.86 1.26
CA ASP A 10 -15.26 -17.21 1.47
C ASP A 10 -16.11 -16.08 2.11
N SER A 11 -15.47 -15.14 2.82
CA SER A 11 -16.04 -13.92 3.39
C SER A 11 -16.47 -12.88 2.34
N MET A 12 -15.83 -12.82 1.16
CA MET A 12 -16.15 -11.86 0.10
C MET A 12 -17.36 -12.27 -0.77
N LYS A 13 -17.86 -13.50 -0.67
CA LYS A 13 -18.84 -14.06 -1.65
C LYS A 13 -20.18 -13.33 -1.73
N ASN A 14 -20.59 -12.69 -0.64
CA ASN A 14 -21.85 -11.95 -0.55
C ASN A 14 -21.68 -10.44 -0.78
N MET A 15 -20.48 -9.97 -1.13
CA MET A 15 -20.21 -8.55 -1.39
C MET A 15 -20.70 -8.12 -2.77
N HIS A 16 -20.96 -6.83 -2.93
CA HIS A 16 -21.28 -6.25 -4.23
C HIS A 16 -20.11 -6.43 -5.21
N PHE A 17 -20.37 -6.56 -6.51
CA PHE A 17 -19.33 -6.86 -7.51
C PHE A 17 -18.14 -5.90 -7.46
N LEU A 18 -18.39 -4.59 -7.48
CA LEU A 18 -17.35 -3.55 -7.40
C LEU A 18 -16.70 -3.45 -6.02
N VAL A 19 -17.38 -3.84 -4.94
CA VAL A 19 -16.79 -3.97 -3.60
C VAL A 19 -15.79 -5.11 -3.61
N ARG A 20 -16.23 -6.31 -4.01
CA ARG A 20 -15.35 -7.48 -4.07
C ARG A 20 -14.15 -7.23 -4.98
N LYS A 21 -14.37 -6.58 -6.13
CA LYS A 21 -13.32 -6.12 -7.03
C LYS A 21 -12.29 -5.29 -6.27
N LYS A 22 -12.71 -4.19 -5.63
CA LYS A 22 -11.79 -3.34 -4.85
C LYS A 22 -11.19 -4.05 -3.62
N ALA A 23 -11.86 -5.07 -3.09
CA ALA A 23 -11.42 -5.84 -1.92
C ALA A 23 -10.32 -6.81 -2.25
N ILE A 24 -10.27 -7.28 -3.49
CA ILE A 24 -9.20 -8.11 -4.02
C ILE A 24 -7.98 -7.23 -4.31
N ASP A 25 -8.19 -6.13 -5.06
CA ASP A 25 -7.20 -5.09 -5.36
C ASP A 25 -6.42 -4.64 -4.10
N ILE A 26 -7.13 -4.30 -3.02
CA ILE A 26 -6.51 -3.84 -1.77
C ILE A 26 -5.92 -5.00 -0.93
N ALA A 27 -6.37 -6.25 -1.12
CA ALA A 27 -5.88 -7.38 -0.32
C ALA A 27 -4.55 -7.88 -0.86
N ASN A 28 -4.49 -8.05 -2.19
CA ASN A 28 -3.27 -8.31 -2.94
C ASN A 28 -2.22 -7.24 -2.57
N ALA A 29 -2.67 -5.98 -2.46
CA ALA A 29 -1.86 -4.86 -2.03
C ALA A 29 -1.32 -4.94 -0.58
N LEU A 30 -2.14 -5.26 0.43
CA LEU A 30 -1.63 -5.26 1.81
C LEU A 30 -0.71 -6.45 2.09
N GLU A 31 -0.89 -7.55 1.36
CA GLU A 31 0.07 -8.66 1.32
C GLU A 31 1.44 -8.22 0.78
N GLU A 32 1.47 -7.37 -0.26
CA GLU A 32 2.65 -6.70 -0.82
C GLU A 32 3.37 -5.81 0.22
N GLU A 33 2.62 -5.22 1.16
CA GLU A 33 3.20 -4.52 2.32
C GLU A 33 3.68 -5.46 3.44
N GLY A 34 3.84 -6.75 3.16
CA GLY A 34 4.27 -7.84 4.02
C GLY A 34 3.31 -8.19 5.16
N TYR A 35 2.00 -7.97 4.97
CA TYR A 35 0.98 -8.39 5.92
C TYR A 35 0.58 -9.83 5.62
N GLU A 36 0.49 -10.65 6.67
CA GLU A 36 -0.01 -12.02 6.57
C GLU A 36 -1.50 -12.04 6.13
N ASP A 37 -1.93 -13.08 5.41
CA ASP A 37 -3.28 -13.20 4.81
C ASP A 37 -4.43 -12.95 5.79
N ASP A 38 -4.28 -13.37 7.04
CA ASP A 38 -5.27 -13.16 8.10
C ASP A 38 -5.46 -11.67 8.45
N ARG A 39 -4.48 -10.83 8.11
CA ARG A 39 -4.53 -9.37 8.18
C ARG A 39 -4.86 -8.74 6.84
N ALA A 40 -4.27 -9.18 5.73
CA ALA A 40 -4.50 -8.59 4.41
C ALA A 40 -5.99 -8.71 3.98
N ILE A 41 -6.58 -9.90 4.14
CA ILE A 41 -7.96 -10.20 3.71
C ILE A 41 -9.02 -9.26 4.34
N PRO A 42 -9.10 -9.09 5.67
CA PRO A 42 -10.20 -8.33 6.27
C PRO A 42 -10.03 -6.82 6.11
N ILE A 43 -8.78 -6.31 6.09
CA ILE A 43 -8.51 -4.88 5.90
C ILE A 43 -9.04 -4.46 4.52
N ALA A 44 -8.68 -5.21 3.48
CA ALA A 44 -9.04 -4.88 2.12
C ALA A 44 -10.54 -4.98 1.82
N GLN A 45 -11.20 -6.00 2.36
CA GLN A 45 -12.67 -6.09 2.38
C GLN A 45 -13.33 -4.81 2.90
N SER A 46 -12.78 -4.24 3.97
CA SER A 46 -13.29 -3.01 4.56
C SER A 46 -13.04 -1.81 3.66
N GLN A 47 -11.79 -1.56 3.24
CA GLN A 47 -11.42 -0.39 2.42
C GLN A 47 -12.20 -0.36 1.08
N ALA A 48 -12.53 -1.53 0.55
CA ALA A 48 -13.23 -1.70 -0.70
C ALA A 48 -14.73 -1.45 -0.64
N GLN A 49 -15.38 -1.88 0.46
CA GLN A 49 -16.77 -1.53 0.73
C GLN A 49 -16.89 -0.02 0.90
N GLU A 50 -15.93 0.58 1.61
CA GLU A 50 -15.84 2.02 1.82
C GLU A 50 -15.61 2.82 0.53
N TRP A 51 -14.63 2.43 -0.30
CA TRP A 51 -14.43 3.02 -1.63
C TRP A 51 -15.73 2.93 -2.46
N TYR A 52 -16.42 1.79 -2.43
CA TYR A 52 -17.65 1.59 -3.19
C TYR A 52 -18.88 2.31 -2.62
N ASP A 53 -18.98 2.62 -1.33
CA ASP A 53 -20.09 3.45 -0.87
C ASP A 53 -19.85 4.92 -1.25
N ASN A 54 -18.60 5.38 -1.20
CA ASN A 54 -18.24 6.80 -1.32
C ASN A 54 -17.88 7.29 -2.73
N ALA A 55 -17.24 6.49 -3.59
CA ALA A 55 -16.78 6.94 -4.90
C ALA A 55 -17.94 7.49 -5.76
N SER A 56 -17.69 8.52 -6.55
CA SER A 56 -18.72 9.10 -7.40
C SER A 56 -19.19 8.12 -8.47
N VAL A 57 -20.33 8.39 -9.09
CA VAL A 57 -20.84 7.58 -10.22
C VAL A 57 -19.86 7.60 -11.40
N THR A 58 -18.98 8.59 -11.51
CA THR A 58 -17.91 8.64 -12.52
C THR A 58 -16.75 7.73 -12.12
N GLU A 59 -16.16 7.93 -10.94
CA GLU A 59 -15.05 7.11 -10.43
C GLU A 59 -15.42 5.62 -10.34
N LYS A 60 -16.65 5.30 -9.93
CA LYS A 60 -17.18 3.92 -9.95
C LYS A 60 -17.25 3.34 -11.34
N LYS A 61 -17.62 4.14 -12.35
CA LYS A 61 -17.68 3.72 -13.76
C LYS A 61 -16.32 3.72 -14.43
N GLU A 62 -15.33 4.40 -13.88
CA GLU A 62 -13.94 4.34 -14.30
C GLU A 62 -13.33 3.06 -13.73
N PHE A 63 -13.42 2.84 -12.41
CA PHE A 63 -13.01 1.58 -11.78
C PHE A 63 -13.80 0.34 -12.23
N GLU A 64 -15.06 0.47 -12.68
CA GLU A 64 -15.81 -0.63 -13.29
C GLU A 64 -15.22 -1.03 -14.66
N LYS A 65 -14.70 -0.06 -15.42
CA LYS A 65 -14.07 -0.27 -16.74
C LYS A 65 -12.57 -0.54 -16.67
N GLU A 66 -11.91 -0.17 -15.58
CA GLU A 66 -10.58 -0.69 -15.24
C GLU A 66 -10.63 -2.23 -15.29
N PRO A 67 -9.52 -2.92 -15.57
CA PRO A 67 -9.47 -4.37 -15.55
C PRO A 67 -9.96 -4.94 -14.22
N GLU A 68 -10.40 -6.20 -14.25
CA GLU A 68 -10.71 -6.95 -13.03
C GLU A 68 -9.40 -7.38 -12.37
N PRO A 69 -9.22 -7.17 -11.05
CA PRO A 69 -8.00 -7.55 -10.36
C PRO A 69 -7.92 -9.07 -10.35
N SER A 70 -6.93 -9.55 -11.08
CA SER A 70 -6.56 -10.96 -11.20
C SER A 70 -5.59 -11.34 -10.08
N LYS A 71 -5.48 -12.64 -9.81
CA LYS A 71 -4.40 -13.24 -9.00
C LYS A 71 -3.01 -13.05 -9.61
N GLN A 72 -2.96 -12.49 -10.81
CA GLN A 72 -1.78 -12.40 -11.69
C GLN A 72 -1.52 -10.95 -12.15
N ASP A 73 -2.24 -9.97 -11.59
CA ASP A 73 -1.99 -8.56 -11.87
C ASP A 73 -1.08 -7.99 -10.78
N ASP A 74 0.13 -7.56 -11.16
CA ASP A 74 0.89 -6.59 -10.38
C ASP A 74 0.05 -5.31 -10.36
N HIS A 75 -0.49 -4.94 -9.19
CA HIS A 75 -1.32 -3.74 -9.07
C HIS A 75 -0.45 -2.53 -8.72
N PRO A 76 -0.11 -1.68 -9.71
CA PRO A 76 0.29 -0.34 -9.40
C PRO A 76 -0.89 0.45 -8.81
N SER A 77 -0.58 1.67 -8.42
CA SER A 77 -1.29 2.36 -7.37
C SER A 77 -2.48 3.13 -7.95
N THR A 78 -3.65 2.49 -8.01
CA THR A 78 -4.93 3.16 -8.31
C THR A 78 -6.03 2.81 -7.29
N ALA A 79 -5.72 3.11 -6.04
CA ALA A 79 -6.53 3.07 -4.81
C ALA A 79 -5.89 3.79 -3.61
N ASN A 80 -4.58 3.73 -3.34
CA ASN A 80 -3.39 3.43 -4.15
C ASN A 80 -2.60 2.21 -3.60
N PRO A 81 -2.49 1.08 -4.37
CA PRO A 81 -1.47 0.02 -4.29
C PRO A 81 0.00 0.49 -4.35
N GLU A 82 0.83 0.25 -5.41
CA GLU A 82 2.30 0.55 -5.66
C GLU A 82 3.13 1.48 -4.78
N LEU A 83 2.51 2.34 -3.97
CA LEU A 83 3.00 2.69 -2.63
C LEU A 83 3.36 1.47 -1.76
N LEU A 84 3.45 0.27 -2.32
CA LEU A 84 3.61 -1.03 -1.72
C LEU A 84 5.02 -1.58 -1.90
N ASP A 85 5.64 -1.48 -3.07
CA ASP A 85 7.02 -1.92 -3.30
C ASP A 85 8.08 -0.80 -3.31
N ASN A 86 7.69 0.47 -3.50
CA ASN A 86 8.68 1.52 -3.74
C ASN A 86 9.69 1.66 -2.57
N ASP A 87 10.87 2.22 -2.87
CA ASP A 87 11.85 2.54 -1.84
C ASP A 87 11.22 3.42 -0.76
N VAL A 88 11.49 3.11 0.50
CA VAL A 88 10.97 3.86 1.63
C VAL A 88 11.94 4.98 1.94
N LYS A 89 11.75 6.16 1.36
CA LYS A 89 12.56 7.33 1.72
C LYS A 89 12.20 7.84 3.11
N VAL A 90 13.22 8.11 3.93
CA VAL A 90 13.17 8.83 5.21
C VAL A 90 13.81 10.20 5.01
N PHE A 91 12.98 11.23 4.82
CA PHE A 91 13.45 12.58 4.47
C PHE A 91 12.93 13.65 5.41
N TYR A 92 13.75 14.67 5.68
CA TYR A 92 13.38 15.76 6.58
C TYR A 92 12.73 16.91 5.79
N GLU A 93 11.46 17.18 6.07
CA GLU A 93 10.68 18.23 5.43
C GLU A 93 9.65 18.74 6.44
N ASP A 94 9.43 20.06 6.50
CA ASP A 94 8.53 20.71 7.48
C ASP A 94 8.88 20.41 8.95
N GLU A 95 10.18 20.45 9.27
CA GLU A 95 10.73 20.16 10.62
C GLU A 95 10.55 18.70 11.12
N VAL A 96 10.13 17.76 10.25
CA VAL A 96 9.88 16.33 10.60
C VAL A 96 10.44 15.34 9.58
N TRP A 97 10.60 14.07 9.98
CA TRP A 97 11.10 12.95 9.15
C TRP A 97 9.98 12.12 8.53
N LYS A 98 9.78 12.20 7.21
CA LYS A 98 8.72 11.49 6.47
C LYS A 98 9.24 10.18 5.88
N VAL A 99 8.54 9.09 6.16
CA VAL A 99 8.67 7.72 5.62
C VAL A 99 7.72 7.57 4.45
N GLN A 100 8.23 7.51 3.23
CA GLN A 100 7.38 7.50 2.03
C GLN A 100 7.87 6.43 1.07
N THR A 101 6.97 5.54 0.66
CA THR A 101 7.15 4.80 -0.57
C THR A 101 7.35 5.82 -1.70
N VAL A 102 8.53 5.84 -2.32
CA VAL A 102 8.94 6.81 -3.35
C VAL A 102 7.85 6.93 -4.43
N ASP A 103 7.69 8.12 -5.00
CA ASP A 103 6.68 8.45 -6.03
C ASP A 103 5.20 8.22 -5.67
N ALA A 104 4.91 7.77 -4.45
CA ALA A 104 3.60 7.99 -3.85
C ALA A 104 3.26 9.48 -3.87
N ASP A 105 2.02 9.85 -4.17
CA ASP A 105 1.52 11.23 -3.99
C ASP A 105 1.66 11.72 -2.52
N ARG A 106 1.85 10.80 -1.57
CA ARG A 106 1.89 11.07 -0.11
C ARG A 106 2.87 10.14 0.61
N ALA A 107 3.38 10.58 1.75
CA ALA A 107 4.15 9.72 2.63
C ALA A 107 3.29 8.58 3.22
N ALA A 108 3.89 7.39 3.35
CA ALA A 108 3.30 6.25 4.04
C ALA A 108 3.23 6.50 5.57
N GLN A 109 4.20 7.23 6.13
CA GLN A 109 4.27 7.59 7.56
C GLN A 109 5.23 8.80 7.82
N ALA A 110 5.30 9.35 9.05
CA ALA A 110 6.24 10.43 9.44
C ALA A 110 6.51 10.49 10.96
N PHE A 111 7.61 11.13 11.40
CA PHE A 111 8.21 11.07 12.75
C PHE A 111 9.01 12.33 13.14
N ASP A 112 9.13 12.64 14.44
CA ASP A 112 9.99 13.74 14.94
C ASP A 112 11.47 13.36 15.00
N TYR A 113 11.74 12.10 15.36
CA TYR A 113 13.09 11.57 15.53
C TYR A 113 13.46 10.70 14.35
N LYS A 114 14.67 10.96 13.83
CA LYS A 114 15.23 10.26 12.70
C LYS A 114 15.28 8.76 12.91
N ASP A 115 15.75 8.32 14.07
CA ASP A 115 15.96 6.89 14.35
C ASP A 115 14.64 6.10 14.37
N ASP A 116 13.50 6.76 14.62
CA ASP A 116 12.18 6.13 14.60
C ASP A 116 11.58 6.11 13.18
N ALA A 117 11.79 7.17 12.38
CA ALA A 117 11.54 7.14 10.94
C ALA A 117 12.36 6.07 10.25
N VAL A 118 13.62 5.94 10.65
CA VAL A 118 14.49 4.86 10.21
C VAL A 118 13.86 3.54 10.59
N LYS A 119 13.65 3.20 11.88
CA LYS A 119 13.05 1.92 12.31
C LYS A 119 11.77 1.55 11.58
N ARG A 120 10.81 2.48 11.41
CA ARG A 120 9.59 2.18 10.67
C ARG A 120 9.86 2.02 9.19
N GLY A 121 10.72 2.84 8.61
CA GLY A 121 11.23 2.58 7.28
C GLY A 121 11.98 1.25 7.18
N GLU A 122 12.59 0.75 8.26
CA GLU A 122 13.19 -0.58 8.33
C GLU A 122 12.10 -1.64 8.35
N GLU A 123 11.10 -1.58 9.24
CA GLU A 123 9.94 -2.49 9.23
C GLU A 123 9.16 -2.46 7.93
N ILE A 124 8.88 -1.27 7.38
CA ILE A 124 8.12 -1.10 6.16
C ILE A 124 8.96 -1.64 5.01
N ALA A 125 10.23 -1.24 4.86
CA ALA A 125 11.14 -1.82 3.88
C ALA A 125 11.70 -3.21 4.27
N SER A 126 11.09 -3.90 5.23
CA SER A 126 11.38 -5.29 5.64
C SER A 126 10.15 -6.16 5.43
N ASN A 127 8.96 -5.60 5.64
CA ASN A 127 7.71 -6.21 5.19
C ASN A 127 7.54 -6.05 3.66
N LYS A 128 8.00 -4.94 3.07
CA LYS A 128 8.15 -4.69 1.62
C LYS A 128 9.54 -5.06 1.05
N GLU A 129 10.49 -5.46 1.90
CA GLU A 129 11.90 -5.80 1.53
C GLU A 129 12.60 -4.80 0.57
N SER A 130 12.42 -3.47 0.77
CA SER A 130 12.88 -2.41 -0.15
C SER A 130 14.07 -1.58 0.39
N GLN A 131 14.52 -0.52 -0.31
CA GLN A 131 15.57 0.35 0.26
C GLN A 131 14.99 1.40 1.20
N LEU A 132 15.67 1.57 2.32
CA LEU A 132 15.47 2.71 3.20
C LEU A 132 16.46 3.84 2.84
N ILE A 133 15.97 4.85 2.13
CA ILE A 133 16.78 6.01 1.70
C ILE A 133 16.71 7.09 2.78
N ILE A 134 17.73 7.19 3.62
CA ILE A 134 17.75 8.09 4.79
C ILE A 134 18.49 9.38 4.41
N TYR A 135 17.76 10.50 4.30
CA TYR A 135 18.30 11.83 4.04
C TYR A 135 18.76 12.53 5.33
N LYS A 136 19.26 13.76 5.26
CA LYS A 136 19.64 14.67 6.35
C LYS A 136 18.61 15.78 6.50
N GLN A 137 18.77 16.66 7.51
CA GLN A 137 17.91 17.83 7.70
C GLN A 137 18.05 18.89 6.59
N ASP A 138 19.16 18.87 5.86
CA ASP A 138 19.46 19.74 4.71
C ASP A 138 19.01 19.13 3.36
N GLY A 139 18.40 17.95 3.38
CA GLY A 139 17.98 17.23 2.17
C GLY A 139 19.08 16.44 1.46
N GLU A 140 20.32 16.40 1.96
CA GLU A 140 21.35 15.50 1.41
C GLU A 140 21.10 14.05 1.84
N ILE A 141 21.52 13.06 1.04
CA ILE A 141 21.47 11.65 1.45
C ILE A 141 22.46 11.43 2.60
N GLN A 142 22.00 10.86 3.73
CA GLN A 142 22.87 10.43 4.84
C GLN A 142 23.34 8.99 4.66
N SER A 143 22.41 8.08 4.39
CA SER A 143 22.69 6.66 4.21
C SER A 143 21.54 5.98 3.47
N VAL A 144 21.87 5.05 2.58
CA VAL A 144 20.88 4.14 2.00
C VAL A 144 21.15 2.76 2.59
N ARG A 145 20.10 2.08 3.05
CA ARG A 145 20.17 0.74 3.63
C ARG A 145 19.20 -0.18 2.93
N TYR A 146 19.56 -1.45 2.89
CA TYR A 146 18.68 -2.53 2.42
C TYR A 146 18.32 -3.42 3.60
N LEU A 147 17.04 -3.82 3.68
CA LEU A 147 16.41 -4.35 4.88
C LEU A 147 15.50 -5.53 4.51
N GLU A 148 15.47 -6.52 5.38
CA GLU A 148 14.90 -7.86 5.16
C GLU A 148 14.19 -8.29 6.46
N LYS A 149 13.38 -9.36 6.45
CA LYS A 149 12.45 -9.74 7.54
C LYS A 149 12.97 -10.80 8.51
#